data_AF-A0A7M3DQM4-F1
#
_entry.id   AF-A0A7M3DQM4-F1
#
_cell.length_a   1.000
_cell.length_b   1.000
_cell.length_c   1.000
_cell.angle_alpha   90.00
_cell.angle_beta   90.00
_cell.angle_gamma   90.00
#
_symmetry.space_group_name_H-M   'P 1'
#
loop_
_entity.id
_entity.type
_entity.pdbx_description
1 polymer ?
#
loop_
_entity_poly.entity_id
_entity_poly.type
_entity_poly.pdbx_seq_one_letter_code
_entity_poly.pdbx_strand_id
1 'polypeptide(L)'
;MRRLLVLLTLIAAGSAAASEQDAKLSRLAWSAFECHELALIADNQPEKVRLFRLGSDASTKFSEAVRAGKVSDIEMFNFVPGGMVDIVRSTDAPSAEFVVGRIYQLVVVTTFEWVTQKDSGGKALPPDKWVVDPLEMKGIAQTKYRQANCELIK
;
A
#
# COMPACT_ATOMS: atom_id res chain seq x y z
N MET A 1 43.74 33.78 14.65
CA MET A 1 43.19 32.40 14.58
C MET A 1 41.75 32.42 15.07
N ARG A 2 40.76 32.81 14.23
CA ARG A 2 39.37 33.00 14.69
C ARG A 2 38.35 33.00 13.55
N ARG A 3 38.51 32.11 12.57
CA ARG A 3 37.59 31.98 11.42
C ARG A 3 37.53 30.53 10.95
N LEU A 4 36.92 29.65 11.73
CA LEU A 4 36.67 28.27 11.30
C LEU A 4 35.58 27.63 12.18
N LEU A 5 34.34 28.12 12.11
CA LEU A 5 33.22 27.54 12.88
C LEU A 5 31.85 27.96 12.33
N VAL A 6 31.64 27.92 11.02
CA VAL A 6 30.29 28.06 10.44
C VAL A 6 30.20 27.22 9.16
N LEU A 7 30.17 25.89 9.25
CA LEU A 7 29.88 25.05 8.06
C LEU A 7 29.26 23.68 8.38
N LEU A 8 28.61 23.51 9.54
CA LEU A 8 28.10 22.20 9.98
C LEU A 8 26.59 22.13 10.27
N THR A 9 25.79 23.12 9.87
CA THR A 9 24.35 23.18 10.21
C THR A 9 23.39 22.91 9.05
N LEU A 10 23.86 22.59 7.84
CA LEU A 10 22.98 22.41 6.67
C LEU A 10 22.62 20.96 6.31
N ILE A 11 23.10 19.94 7.05
CA ILE A 11 22.91 18.53 6.65
C ILE A 11 21.66 17.89 7.30
N ALA A 12 21.06 18.50 8.34
CA ALA A 12 19.97 17.85 9.08
C ALA A 12 18.57 17.99 8.43
N ALA A 13 18.36 18.93 7.49
CA ALA A 13 17.03 19.18 6.93
C ALA A 13 16.61 18.19 5.81
N GLY A 14 17.56 17.47 5.19
CA GLY A 14 17.27 16.55 4.10
C GLY A 14 16.68 15.21 4.53
N SER A 15 17.02 14.74 5.74
CA SER A 15 16.69 13.37 6.18
C SER A 15 15.20 13.18 6.49
N ALA A 16 14.53 14.20 7.04
CA ALA A 16 13.11 14.11 7.38
C ALA A 16 12.23 14.04 6.12
N ALA A 17 12.53 14.86 5.10
CA ALA A 17 11.77 14.87 3.85
C ALA A 17 11.93 13.56 3.07
N ALA A 18 13.12 12.96 3.07
CA ALA A 18 13.34 11.64 2.47
C ALA A 18 12.59 10.53 3.22
N SER A 19 12.62 10.54 4.57
CA SER A 19 11.88 9.58 5.40
C SER A 19 10.38 9.62 5.15
N GLU A 20 9.79 10.81 4.97
CA GLU A 20 8.36 10.97 4.68
C GLU A 20 8.01 10.42 3.29
N GLN A 21 8.81 10.74 2.27
CA GLN A 21 8.60 10.26 0.91
C GLN A 21 8.68 8.73 0.85
N ASP A 22 9.68 8.15 1.52
CA ASP A 22 9.83 6.70 1.61
C ASP A 22 8.63 6.07 2.33
N ALA A 23 8.11 6.68 3.40
CA ALA A 23 6.93 6.19 4.10
C ALA A 23 5.66 6.26 3.24
N LYS A 24 5.49 7.32 2.45
CA LYS A 24 4.32 7.52 1.56
C LYS A 24 4.23 6.47 0.44
N LEU A 25 5.33 5.83 0.06
CA LEU A 25 5.32 4.70 -0.87
C LEU A 25 4.45 3.54 -0.37
N SER A 26 4.28 3.38 0.95
CA SER A 26 3.39 2.36 1.51
C SER A 26 1.93 2.56 1.10
N ARG A 27 1.44 3.81 1.07
CA ARG A 27 0.07 4.15 0.66
C ARG A 27 -0.10 3.94 -0.84
N LEU A 28 0.89 4.34 -1.62
CA LEU A 28 0.89 4.07 -3.07
C LEU A 28 0.81 2.57 -3.34
N ALA A 29 1.63 1.78 -2.64
CA ALA A 29 1.60 0.32 -2.76
C ALA A 29 0.23 -0.26 -2.38
N TRP A 30 -0.32 0.15 -1.25
CA TRP A 30 -1.64 -0.30 -0.79
C TRP A 30 -2.72 0.01 -1.82
N SER A 31 -2.85 1.28 -2.21
CA SER A 31 -3.89 1.71 -3.15
C SER A 31 -3.70 1.06 -4.52
N ALA A 32 -2.47 0.88 -5.00
CA ALA A 32 -2.20 0.22 -6.27
C ALA A 32 -2.58 -1.28 -6.22
N PHE A 33 -2.26 -1.99 -5.14
CA PHE A 33 -2.67 -3.39 -4.98
C PHE A 33 -4.18 -3.56 -4.77
N GLU A 34 -4.83 -2.66 -4.04
CA GLU A 34 -6.28 -2.64 -3.89
C GLU A 34 -6.95 -2.44 -5.25
N CYS A 35 -6.52 -1.43 -6.00
CA CYS A 35 -7.04 -1.17 -7.34
C CYS A 35 -6.70 -2.28 -8.34
N HIS A 36 -5.55 -2.95 -8.18
CA HIS A 36 -5.21 -4.13 -8.97
C HIS A 36 -6.24 -5.25 -8.76
N GLU A 37 -6.59 -5.56 -7.51
CA GLU A 37 -7.57 -6.60 -7.20
C GLU A 37 -8.96 -6.23 -7.71
N LEU A 38 -9.36 -4.97 -7.55
CA LEU A 38 -10.60 -4.48 -8.13
C LEU A 38 -10.61 -4.59 -9.66
N ALA A 39 -9.51 -4.26 -10.34
CA ALA A 39 -9.37 -4.43 -11.78
C ALA A 39 -9.40 -5.90 -12.20
N LEU A 40 -8.80 -6.80 -11.41
CA LEU A 40 -8.84 -8.24 -11.66
C LEU A 40 -10.27 -8.77 -11.60
N ILE A 41 -11.02 -8.47 -10.53
CA ILE A 41 -12.42 -8.90 -10.37
C ILE A 41 -13.32 -8.24 -11.44
N ALA A 42 -13.03 -6.98 -11.80
CA ALA A 42 -13.76 -6.24 -12.84
C ALA A 42 -13.43 -6.71 -14.28
N ASP A 43 -12.48 -7.63 -14.45
CA ASP A 43 -11.97 -8.11 -15.74
C ASP A 43 -11.37 -6.99 -16.62
N ASN A 44 -10.72 -6.01 -15.98
CA ASN A 44 -9.97 -4.95 -16.64
C ASN A 44 -8.49 -5.33 -16.76
N GLN A 45 -8.18 -6.15 -17.78
CA GLN A 45 -6.84 -6.74 -17.95
C GLN A 45 -5.70 -5.71 -18.06
N PRO A 46 -5.81 -4.60 -18.82
CA PRO A 46 -4.74 -3.61 -18.91
C PRO A 46 -4.41 -2.97 -17.55
N GLU A 47 -5.43 -2.53 -16.81
CA GLU A 47 -5.23 -1.84 -15.53
C GLU A 47 -4.72 -2.80 -14.46
N LYS A 48 -5.18 -4.05 -14.45
CA LYS A 48 -4.66 -5.09 -13.56
C LYS A 48 -3.13 -5.16 -13.63
N VAL A 49 -2.55 -5.24 -14.83
CA VAL A 49 -1.10 -5.38 -15.00
C VAL A 49 -0.36 -4.11 -14.59
N ARG A 50 -0.90 -2.93 -14.97
CA ARG A 50 -0.31 -1.64 -14.64
C ARG A 50 -0.24 -1.43 -13.12
N LEU A 51 -1.35 -1.66 -12.43
CA LEU A 51 -1.50 -1.45 -11.00
C LEU A 51 -0.69 -2.45 -10.18
N PHE A 52 -0.59 -3.71 -10.63
CA PHE A 52 0.30 -4.69 -9.99
C PHE A 52 1.74 -4.19 -9.97
N ARG A 53 2.28 -3.80 -11.14
CA ARG A 53 3.66 -3.31 -11.25
C ARG A 53 3.90 -2.09 -10.38
N LEU A 54 2.98 -1.13 -10.41
CA LEU A 54 3.08 0.06 -9.58
C LEU A 54 3.12 -0.28 -8.08
N GLY A 55 2.24 -1.18 -7.63
CA GLY A 55 2.21 -1.64 -6.25
C GLY A 55 3.48 -2.40 -5.85
N SER A 56 3.97 -3.28 -6.73
CA SER A 56 5.20 -4.05 -6.51
C SER A 56 6.42 -3.15 -6.42
N ASP A 57 6.56 -2.19 -7.33
CA ASP A 57 7.67 -1.24 -7.33
C ASP A 57 7.66 -0.36 -6.07
N ALA A 58 6.48 0.17 -5.70
CA ALA A 58 6.33 1.01 -4.52
C ALA A 58 6.59 0.24 -3.22
N SER A 59 6.03 -0.96 -3.07
CA SER A 59 6.23 -1.79 -1.88
C SER A 59 7.67 -2.29 -1.75
N THR A 60 8.35 -2.57 -2.86
CA THR A 60 9.78 -2.95 -2.84
C THR A 60 10.62 -1.80 -2.30
N LYS A 61 10.49 -0.61 -2.89
CA LYS A 61 11.23 0.60 -2.46
C LYS A 61 10.94 0.94 -1.00
N PHE A 62 9.67 0.88 -0.59
CA PHE A 62 9.29 1.11 0.80
C PHE A 62 9.95 0.09 1.75
N SER A 63 9.87 -1.20 1.43
CA SER A 63 10.43 -2.27 2.27
C SER A 63 11.95 -2.16 2.40
N GLU A 64 12.64 -1.79 1.33
CA GLU A 64 14.07 -1.50 1.34
C GLU A 64 14.41 -0.29 2.21
N ALA A 65 13.63 0.79 2.13
CA ALA A 65 13.83 1.99 2.95
C ALA A 65 13.63 1.69 4.45
N VAL A 66 12.62 0.91 4.81
CA VAL A 66 12.39 0.45 6.20
C VAL A 66 13.58 -0.38 6.69
N ARG A 67 14.03 -1.37 5.91
CA ARG A 67 15.19 -2.22 6.27
C ARG A 67 16.49 -1.43 6.39
N ALA A 68 16.64 -0.37 5.60
CA ALA A 68 17.77 0.55 5.66
C ALA A 68 17.68 1.58 6.80
N GLY A 69 16.62 1.54 7.63
CA GLY A 69 16.41 2.49 8.73
C GLY A 69 16.11 3.92 8.28
N LYS A 70 15.63 4.10 7.04
CA LYS A 70 15.33 5.42 6.46
C LYS A 70 13.94 5.95 6.82
N VAL A 71 13.05 5.07 7.28
CA VAL A 71 11.71 5.44 7.72
C VAL A 71 11.67 5.51 9.24
N SER A 72 11.48 6.71 9.78
CA SER A 72 11.36 6.90 11.24
C SER A 72 10.04 6.33 11.79
N ASP A 73 9.98 6.09 13.11
CA ASP A 73 8.75 5.61 13.76
C ASP A 73 7.57 6.60 13.65
N ILE A 74 7.86 7.91 13.64
CA ILE A 74 6.85 8.95 13.45
C ILE A 74 6.25 8.84 12.05
N GLU A 75 7.10 8.65 11.04
CA GLU A 75 6.66 8.49 9.65
C GLU A 75 5.93 7.16 9.44
N MET A 76 6.38 6.08 10.09
CA MET A 76 5.65 4.81 10.13
C MET A 76 4.23 5.00 10.66
N PHE A 77 4.07 5.68 11.80
CA PHE A 77 2.78 5.91 12.42
C PHE A 77 1.87 6.82 11.58
N ASN A 78 2.43 7.86 10.97
CA ASN A 78 1.66 8.86 10.23
C ASN A 78 1.22 8.36 8.85
N PHE A 79 2.07 7.60 8.15
CA PHE A 79 1.86 7.32 6.73
C PHE A 79 1.56 5.86 6.41
N VAL A 80 2.05 4.91 7.20
CA VAL A 80 1.94 3.49 6.84
C VAL A 80 0.59 2.91 7.27
N PRO A 81 -0.15 2.24 6.37
CA PRO A 81 -1.37 1.53 6.75
C PRO A 81 -1.11 0.55 7.90
N GLY A 82 -1.96 0.58 8.95
CA GLY A 82 -1.73 -0.17 10.18
C GLY A 82 -1.46 -1.66 9.96
N GLY A 83 -2.18 -2.30 9.03
CA GLY A 83 -1.98 -3.71 8.69
C GLY A 83 -0.63 -4.04 8.06
N MET A 84 0.09 -3.04 7.50
CA MET A 84 1.43 -3.23 6.95
C MET A 84 2.53 -3.11 8.01
N VAL A 85 2.28 -2.40 9.12
CA VAL A 85 3.32 -2.05 10.11
C VAL A 85 3.99 -3.30 10.66
N ASP A 86 3.20 -4.31 11.06
CA ASP A 86 3.73 -5.56 11.61
C ASP A 86 4.47 -6.39 10.55
N ILE A 87 4.01 -6.33 9.30
CA ILE A 87 4.65 -7.06 8.18
C ILE A 87 6.05 -6.50 7.91
N VAL A 88 6.20 -5.18 7.84
CA VAL A 88 7.49 -4.56 7.49
C VAL A 88 8.47 -4.46 8.65
N ARG A 89 7.97 -4.50 9.90
CA ARG A 89 8.81 -4.56 11.10
C ARG A 89 9.23 -5.98 11.49
N SER A 90 8.73 -7.00 10.79
CA SER A 90 9.12 -8.38 11.04
C SER A 90 10.61 -8.56 10.78
N THR A 91 11.39 -8.74 11.85
CA THR A 91 12.84 -9.01 11.80
C THR A 91 13.14 -10.41 11.29
N ASP A 92 12.16 -11.30 11.35
CA ASP A 92 12.29 -12.72 10.96
C ASP A 92 11.93 -12.94 9.49
N ALA A 93 11.53 -11.89 8.76
CA ALA A 93 11.23 -11.99 7.34
C ALA A 93 12.51 -12.29 6.54
N PRO A 94 12.53 -13.37 5.73
CA PRO A 94 13.75 -13.85 5.08
C PRO A 94 14.29 -12.89 4.00
N SER A 95 13.43 -12.07 3.38
CA SER A 95 13.84 -11.11 2.35
C SER A 95 12.83 -9.96 2.18
N ALA A 96 13.20 -8.93 1.41
CA ALA A 96 12.30 -7.82 1.08
C ALA A 96 11.16 -8.28 0.18
N GLU A 97 11.44 -9.20 -0.75
CA GLU A 97 10.44 -9.80 -1.64
C GLU A 97 9.39 -10.59 -0.85
N PHE A 98 9.79 -11.28 0.23
CA PHE A 98 8.85 -11.94 1.12
C PHE A 98 7.91 -10.92 1.78
N VAL A 99 8.45 -9.81 2.29
CA VAL A 99 7.67 -8.71 2.89
C VAL A 99 6.68 -8.14 1.87
N VAL A 100 7.13 -7.88 0.64
CA VAL A 100 6.28 -7.41 -0.47
C VAL A 100 5.16 -8.40 -0.78
N GLY A 101 5.45 -9.70 -0.84
CA GLY A 101 4.45 -10.75 -1.04
C GLY A 101 3.41 -10.79 0.07
N ARG A 102 3.81 -10.59 1.33
CA ARG A 102 2.91 -10.52 2.48
C ARG A 102 2.02 -9.28 2.47
N ILE A 103 2.56 -8.13 2.06
CA ILE A 103 1.78 -6.90 1.82
C ILE A 103 0.73 -7.16 0.73
N TYR A 104 1.16 -7.70 -0.42
CA TYR A 104 0.25 -8.00 -1.52
C TYR A 104 -0.88 -8.92 -1.09
N GLN A 105 -0.57 -10.02 -0.42
CA GLN A 105 -1.56 -10.97 0.10
C GLN A 105 -2.57 -10.28 1.04
N LEU A 106 -2.10 -9.48 1.99
CA LEU A 106 -2.96 -8.77 2.93
C LEU A 106 -3.95 -7.86 2.20
N VAL A 107 -3.45 -7.07 1.24
CA VAL A 107 -4.28 -6.12 0.49
C VAL A 107 -5.32 -6.87 -0.33
N VAL A 108 -4.90 -7.88 -1.12
CA VAL A 108 -5.81 -8.68 -1.96
C VAL A 108 -6.93 -9.31 -1.13
N VAL A 109 -6.62 -9.94 0.00
CA VAL A 109 -7.64 -10.54 0.87
C VAL A 109 -8.60 -9.47 1.42
N THR A 110 -8.07 -8.35 1.91
CA THR A 110 -8.88 -7.26 2.46
C THR A 110 -9.79 -6.65 1.39
N THR A 111 -9.29 -6.48 0.16
CA THR A 111 -10.06 -5.95 -0.96
C THR A 111 -11.13 -6.94 -1.42
N PHE A 112 -10.80 -8.23 -1.47
CA PHE A 112 -11.76 -9.28 -1.79
C PHE A 112 -12.91 -9.31 -0.77
N GLU A 113 -12.60 -9.24 0.53
CA GLU A 113 -13.60 -9.12 1.61
C GLU A 113 -14.44 -7.84 1.47
N TRP A 114 -13.85 -6.73 1.01
CA TRP A 114 -14.59 -5.50 0.76
C TRP A 114 -15.59 -5.62 -0.41
N VAL A 115 -15.29 -6.47 -1.39
CA VAL A 115 -16.21 -6.79 -2.50
C VAL A 115 -17.29 -7.78 -2.04
N THR A 116 -16.93 -8.77 -1.24
CA THR A 116 -17.79 -9.94 -0.99
C THR A 116 -18.53 -9.92 0.34
N GLN A 117 -18.00 -9.24 1.36
CA GLN A 117 -18.46 -9.33 2.74
C GLN A 117 -18.84 -7.98 3.35
N LYS A 118 -18.80 -6.88 2.58
CA LYS A 118 -19.12 -5.54 3.08
C LYS A 118 -20.16 -4.85 2.22
N ASP A 119 -21.07 -4.12 2.86
CA ASP A 119 -22.05 -3.27 2.18
C ASP A 119 -21.39 -2.01 1.57
N SER A 120 -22.19 -1.15 0.95
CA SER A 120 -21.74 0.11 0.35
C SER A 120 -21.17 1.11 1.37
N GLY A 121 -21.52 0.97 2.65
CA GLY A 121 -20.98 1.77 3.76
C GLY A 121 -19.73 1.16 4.40
N GLY A 122 -19.27 0.00 3.93
CA GLY A 122 -18.12 -0.72 4.49
C GLY A 122 -18.45 -1.56 5.72
N LYS A 123 -19.73 -1.71 6.09
CA LYS A 123 -20.14 -2.55 7.22
C LYS A 123 -20.15 -4.01 6.81
N ALA A 124 -19.70 -4.89 7.70
CA ALA A 124 -19.72 -6.33 7.47
C ALA A 124 -21.16 -6.84 7.28
N LEU A 125 -21.34 -7.66 6.25
CA LEU A 125 -22.54 -8.41 5.96
C LEU A 125 -22.54 -9.71 6.80
N PRO A 126 -23.73 -10.19 7.23
CA PRO A 126 -23.81 -11.52 7.80
C PRO A 126 -23.47 -12.58 6.73
N PRO A 127 -22.94 -13.77 7.11
CA PRO A 127 -22.43 -14.77 6.16
C PRO A 127 -23.42 -15.24 5.08
N ASP A 128 -24.72 -15.28 5.40
CA ASP A 128 -25.79 -15.64 4.45
C ASP A 128 -26.01 -14.58 3.35
N LYS A 129 -25.40 -13.40 3.49
CA LYS A 129 -25.46 -12.30 2.53
C LYS A 129 -24.13 -12.01 1.85
N TRP A 130 -23.15 -12.89 1.97
CA TRP A 130 -21.90 -12.74 1.24
C TRP A 130 -22.13 -12.88 -0.25
N VAL A 131 -21.51 -11.99 -1.03
CA VAL A 131 -21.59 -12.00 -2.49
C VAL A 131 -20.65 -13.08 -3.00
N VAL A 132 -21.23 -14.12 -3.59
CA VAL A 132 -20.49 -15.24 -4.20
C VAL A 132 -20.73 -15.37 -5.70
N ASP A 133 -21.72 -14.63 -6.25
CA ASP A 133 -22.00 -14.61 -7.67
C ASP A 133 -20.94 -13.78 -8.43
N PRO A 134 -20.24 -14.34 -9.43
CA PRO A 134 -19.17 -13.62 -10.13
C PRO A 134 -19.64 -12.36 -10.89
N LEU A 135 -20.88 -12.34 -11.41
CA LEU A 135 -21.40 -11.17 -12.13
C LEU A 135 -21.71 -10.03 -11.17
N GLU A 136 -22.27 -10.35 -10.00
CA GLU A 136 -22.49 -9.38 -8.93
C GLU A 136 -21.16 -8.83 -8.40
N MET A 137 -20.19 -9.70 -8.12
CA MET A 137 -18.82 -9.30 -7.73
C MET A 137 -18.19 -8.36 -8.75
N LYS A 138 -18.31 -8.66 -10.04
CA LYS A 138 -17.80 -7.81 -11.13
C LYS A 138 -18.42 -6.41 -11.08
N GLY A 139 -19.74 -6.30 -10.92
CA GLY A 139 -20.44 -5.02 -10.83
C GLY A 139 -20.04 -4.19 -9.60
N ILE A 140 -19.86 -4.86 -8.46
CA ILE A 140 -19.39 -4.23 -7.22
C ILE A 140 -17.95 -3.74 -7.38
N ALA A 141 -17.06 -4.58 -7.91
CA ALA A 141 -15.65 -4.23 -8.11
C ALA A 141 -15.49 -3.04 -9.07
N GLN A 142 -16.25 -3.00 -10.18
CA GLN A 142 -16.26 -1.85 -11.09
C GLN A 142 -16.69 -0.55 -10.40
N THR A 143 -17.67 -0.62 -9.50
CA THR A 143 -18.15 0.55 -8.74
C THR A 143 -17.08 1.04 -7.77
N LYS A 144 -16.49 0.13 -6.99
CA LYS A 144 -15.42 0.45 -6.04
C LYS A 144 -14.16 0.97 -6.75
N TYR A 145 -13.83 0.39 -7.91
CA TYR A 145 -12.71 0.84 -8.74
C TYR A 145 -12.83 2.32 -9.12
N ARG A 146 -14.03 2.74 -9.56
CA ARG A 146 -14.32 4.15 -9.87
C ARG A 146 -14.29 5.02 -8.61
N GLN A 147 -14.89 4.57 -7.51
CA GLN A 147 -14.93 5.32 -6.24
C GLN A 147 -13.54 5.56 -5.65
N ALA A 148 -12.64 4.59 -5.79
CA ALA A 148 -11.25 4.69 -5.36
C ALA A 148 -10.36 5.51 -6.33
N ASN A 149 -10.92 6.02 -7.43
CA ASN A 149 -10.19 6.77 -8.46
C ASN A 149 -8.97 6.01 -9.00
N CYS A 150 -9.09 4.70 -9.18
CA CYS A 150 -7.97 3.83 -9.53
C CYS A 150 -7.22 4.23 -10.82
N GLU A 151 -7.92 4.85 -11.78
CA GLU A 151 -7.34 5.37 -13.02
C GLU A 151 -6.34 6.53 -12.79
N LEU A 152 -6.42 7.21 -11.65
CA LEU A 152 -5.59 8.37 -11.33
C LEU A 152 -4.29 8.01 -10.60
N ILE A 153 -4.12 6.76 -10.16
CA ILE A 153 -2.94 6.31 -9.42
C ILE A 153 -1.75 6.17 -10.39
N LYS A 154 -0.62 6.79 -10.06
CA LYS A 154 0.60 6.86 -10.88
C LYS A 154 1.85 6.56 -10.08
#